data_AF-A0A937NYQ5-F1
#
_entry.id   AF-A0A937NYQ5-F1
#
_cell.length_a   1.000
_cell.length_b   1.000
_cell.length_c   1.000
_cell.angle_alpha   90.00
_cell.angle_beta   90.00
_cell.angle_gamma   90.00
#
_symmetry.space_group_name_H-M   'P 1'
#
loop_
_entity.id
_entity.type
_entity.pdbx_description
1 polymer ?
#
loop_
_entity_poly.entity_id
_entity_poly.type
_entity_poly.pdbx_seq_one_letter_code
_entity_poly.pdbx_strand_id
1 'polypeptide(L)'
;MPVIDKPLEELKTYMGSSPCPDDMDRFWDEALAEMHAIDPQVELVPAEFSAPNAECFHLYFTGVGGARVHAKYVRPVNAAEAAHPAVVEFHGYSASSGDWLGKLPWALAGYSIASLDCRGQGGLSEDTGQDHRLPG
;
A
#
# COMPACT_ATOMS: atom_id res chain seq x y z
N MET A 1 -31.08 -1.37 7.66
CA MET A 1 -30.81 -1.08 6.24
C MET A 1 -31.44 -2.18 5.41
N PRO A 2 -32.37 -1.88 4.49
CA PRO A 2 -32.87 -2.90 3.55
C PRO A 2 -31.73 -3.41 2.66
N VAL A 3 -31.83 -4.64 2.17
CA VAL A 3 -30.88 -5.19 1.19
C VAL A 3 -31.23 -4.60 -0.18
N ILE A 4 -30.35 -3.77 -0.73
CA ILE A 4 -30.52 -3.06 -2.02
C ILE A 4 -29.78 -3.80 -3.17
N ASP A 5 -29.02 -4.84 -2.83
CA ASP A 5 -28.18 -5.59 -3.77
C ASP A 5 -28.86 -6.89 -4.24
N LYS A 6 -28.20 -7.60 -5.17
CA LYS A 6 -28.56 -8.93 -5.61
C LYS A 6 -28.68 -9.90 -4.43
N PRO A 7 -29.60 -10.88 -4.50
CA PRO A 7 -29.62 -11.99 -3.55
C PRO A 7 -28.26 -12.68 -3.46
N LEU A 8 -27.93 -13.23 -2.28
CA LEU A 8 -26.63 -13.88 -2.03
C LEU A 8 -26.29 -14.97 -3.05
N GLU A 9 -27.26 -15.77 -3.47
CA GLU A 9 -27.02 -16.83 -4.47
C GLU A 9 -26.66 -16.27 -5.86
N GLU A 10 -27.19 -15.10 -6.20
CA GLU A 10 -26.78 -14.38 -7.42
C GLU A 10 -25.38 -13.75 -7.26
N LEU A 11 -25.06 -13.17 -6.09
CA LEU A 11 -23.74 -12.58 -5.83
C LEU A 11 -22.61 -13.60 -5.96
N LYS A 12 -22.82 -14.85 -5.52
CA LYS A 12 -21.83 -15.95 -5.65
C LYS A 12 -21.47 -16.28 -7.10
N THR A 13 -22.34 -15.96 -8.05
CA THR A 13 -22.19 -16.28 -9.48
C THR A 13 -22.08 -15.04 -10.36
N TYR A 14 -22.04 -13.85 -9.75
CA TYR A 14 -21.93 -12.59 -10.47
C TYR A 14 -20.51 -12.39 -11.01
N MET A 15 -20.39 -12.17 -12.33
CA MET A 15 -19.11 -12.06 -13.03
C MET A 15 -18.71 -10.62 -13.37
N GLY A 16 -19.40 -9.62 -12.82
CA GLY A 16 -19.23 -8.22 -13.21
C GLY A 16 -20.06 -7.84 -14.45
N SER A 17 -20.00 -6.55 -14.82
CA SER A 17 -20.69 -5.99 -15.99
C SER A 17 -19.77 -5.19 -16.91
N SER A 18 -18.58 -4.82 -16.44
CA SER A 18 -17.58 -4.12 -17.24
C SER A 18 -16.82 -5.13 -18.12
N PRO A 19 -16.79 -4.97 -19.46
CA PRO A 19 -15.96 -5.80 -20.31
C PRO A 19 -14.47 -5.56 -19.98
N CYS A 20 -13.67 -6.63 -20.01
CA CYS A 20 -12.22 -6.50 -19.93
C CYS A 20 -11.71 -5.85 -21.24
N PRO A 21 -10.92 -4.77 -21.20
CA PRO A 21 -10.27 -4.22 -22.39
C PRO A 21 -9.35 -5.24 -23.07
N ASP A 22 -9.30 -5.21 -24.41
CA ASP A 22 -8.48 -6.13 -25.21
C ASP A 22 -6.98 -6.00 -24.94
N ASP A 23 -6.53 -4.87 -24.39
CA ASP A 23 -5.13 -4.56 -24.11
C ASP A 23 -4.79 -4.49 -22.62
N MET A 24 -5.65 -5.04 -21.74
CA MET A 24 -5.43 -5.07 -20.29
C MET A 24 -4.04 -5.60 -19.91
N ASP A 25 -3.62 -6.72 -20.50
CA ASP A 25 -2.32 -7.33 -20.19
C ASP A 25 -1.17 -6.42 -20.62
N ARG A 26 -1.23 -5.89 -21.85
CA ARG A 26 -0.21 -4.97 -22.39
C ARG A 26 -0.08 -3.71 -21.53
N PHE A 27 -1.21 -3.11 -21.12
CA PHE A 27 -1.21 -1.92 -20.27
C PHE A 27 -0.46 -2.18 -18.95
N TRP A 28 -0.73 -3.30 -18.28
CA TRP A 28 -0.07 -3.63 -17.01
C TRP A 28 1.39 -4.02 -17.18
N ASP A 29 1.75 -4.70 -18.27
CA ASP A 29 3.15 -5.00 -18.61
C ASP A 29 3.96 -3.71 -18.79
N GLU A 30 3.42 -2.73 -19.51
CA GLU A 30 4.04 -1.41 -19.71
C GLU A 30 4.14 -0.64 -18.39
N ALA A 31 3.10 -0.63 -17.56
CA ALA A 31 3.09 0.04 -16.27
C ALA A 31 4.09 -0.58 -15.28
N LEU A 32 4.24 -1.91 -15.26
CA LEU A 32 5.24 -2.60 -14.44
C LEU A 32 6.66 -2.35 -14.95
N ALA A 33 6.86 -2.28 -16.26
CA ALA A 33 8.16 -1.93 -16.84
C ALA A 33 8.57 -0.51 -16.47
N GLU A 34 7.64 0.45 -16.50
CA GLU A 34 7.87 1.81 -16.01
C GLU A 34 8.27 1.81 -14.53
N MET A 35 7.52 1.09 -13.69
CA MET A 35 7.82 0.98 -12.25
C MET A 35 9.22 0.38 -12.01
N HIS A 36 9.60 -0.68 -12.72
CA HIS A 36 10.91 -1.34 -12.56
C HIS A 36 12.09 -0.49 -13.03
N ALA A 37 11.86 0.50 -13.90
CA ALA A 37 12.90 1.41 -14.36
C ALA A 37 13.27 2.50 -13.34
N ILE A 38 12.49 2.64 -12.26
CA ILE A 38 12.67 3.66 -11.23
C ILE A 38 13.60 3.13 -10.13
N ASP A 39 14.59 3.94 -9.74
CA ASP A 39 15.31 3.72 -8.49
C ASP A 39 14.40 4.11 -7.31
N PRO A 40 13.99 3.14 -6.46
CA PRO A 40 13.03 3.41 -5.40
C PRO A 40 13.59 4.30 -4.29
N GLN A 41 14.90 4.51 -4.19
CA GLN A 41 15.53 5.37 -3.17
C GLN A 41 14.90 5.16 -1.78
N VAL A 42 14.91 3.89 -1.34
CA VAL A 42 14.23 3.47 -0.10
C VAL A 42 14.90 4.11 1.10
N GLU A 43 14.08 4.68 1.99
CA GLU A 43 14.52 5.34 3.21
C GLU A 43 13.68 4.88 4.39
N LEU A 44 14.35 4.55 5.50
CA LEU A 44 13.72 4.25 6.78
C LEU A 44 14.11 5.33 7.79
N VAL A 45 13.17 6.20 8.11
CA VAL A 45 13.35 7.24 9.12
C VAL A 45 12.73 6.74 10.43
N PRO A 46 13.47 6.66 11.54
CA PRO A 46 12.89 6.30 12.84
C PRO A 46 11.70 7.20 13.16
N ALA A 47 10.56 6.60 13.53
CA ALA A 47 9.39 7.35 13.94
C ALA A 47 9.58 7.92 15.35
N GLU A 48 8.82 8.96 15.66
CA GLU A 48 8.77 9.56 17.00
C GLU A 48 8.07 8.62 18.00
N PHE A 49 7.22 7.73 17.49
CA PHE A 49 6.57 6.69 18.28
C PHE A 49 7.53 5.54 18.56
N SER A 50 7.56 5.08 19.81
CA SER A 50 8.37 3.93 20.24
C SER A 50 7.56 2.94 21.06
N ALA A 51 7.90 1.66 20.93
CA ALA A 51 7.31 0.58 21.71
C ALA A 51 8.37 -0.47 22.07
N PRO A 52 8.28 -1.12 23.24
CA PRO A 52 9.15 -2.24 23.55
C PRO A 52 8.99 -3.37 22.52
N ASN A 53 10.11 -4.01 22.17
CA ASN A 53 10.16 -5.16 21.25
C ASN A 53 9.70 -4.89 19.81
N ALA A 54 9.48 -3.64 19.42
CA ALA A 54 9.18 -3.25 18.04
C ALA A 54 9.97 -2.00 17.64
N GLU A 55 10.48 -1.98 16.42
CA GLU A 55 11.06 -0.79 15.79
C GLU A 55 10.02 -0.17 14.85
N CYS A 56 9.80 1.14 14.96
CA CYS A 56 8.82 1.88 14.17
C CYS A 56 9.53 2.90 13.27
N PHE A 57 9.17 2.92 11.98
CA PHE A 57 9.77 3.77 10.97
C PHE A 57 8.71 4.42 10.09
N HIS A 58 8.99 5.64 9.66
CA HIS A 58 8.46 6.16 8.41
C HIS A 58 9.29 5.55 7.27
N LEU A 59 8.66 4.68 6.49
CA LEU A 59 9.22 4.12 5.27
C LEU A 59 8.83 5.02 4.10
N TYR A 60 9.83 5.47 3.34
CA TYR A 60 9.62 6.20 2.11
C TYR A 60 10.27 5.48 0.92
N PHE A 61 9.61 5.53 -0.24
CA PHE A 61 10.16 5.08 -1.52
C PHE A 61 9.61 5.94 -2.66
N THR A 62 10.33 5.96 -3.78
CA THR A 62 9.98 6.71 -4.98
C THR A 62 9.16 5.80 -5.88
N GLY A 63 7.93 6.19 -6.19
CA GLY A 63 7.07 5.45 -7.12
C GLY A 63 6.98 6.10 -8.50
N VAL A 64 6.13 5.53 -9.35
CA VAL A 64 5.81 6.05 -10.69
C VAL A 64 5.46 7.54 -10.66
N GLY A 65 5.92 8.29 -11.66
CA GLY A 65 5.79 9.75 -11.73
C GLY A 65 6.70 10.53 -10.77
N GLY A 66 7.64 9.85 -10.09
CA GLY A 66 8.63 10.46 -9.19
C GLY A 66 8.10 10.80 -7.80
N ALA A 67 6.87 10.41 -7.46
CA ALA A 67 6.25 10.72 -6.17
C ALA A 67 6.94 9.99 -5.00
N ARG A 68 7.20 10.69 -3.90
CA ARG A 68 7.59 10.04 -2.63
C ARG A 68 6.36 9.47 -1.95
N VAL A 69 6.34 8.15 -1.89
CA VAL A 69 5.29 7.36 -1.27
C VAL A 69 5.75 6.98 0.14
N HIS A 70 4.84 7.13 1.09
CA HIS A 70 5.06 6.87 2.50
C HIS A 70 4.27 5.62 2.97
N ALA A 71 4.87 4.86 3.88
CA ALA A 71 4.20 3.84 4.67
C ALA A 71 4.68 3.90 6.12
N LYS A 72 3.78 3.62 7.07
CA LYS A 72 4.19 3.30 8.44
C LYS A 72 4.73 1.87 8.45
N TYR A 73 5.98 1.71 8.83
CA TYR A 73 6.64 0.42 8.88
C TYR A 73 6.97 0.05 10.32
N VAL A 74 6.54 -1.13 10.76
CA VAL A 74 6.82 -1.65 12.10
C VAL A 74 7.36 -3.07 11.97
N ARG A 75 8.43 -3.38 12.69
CA ARG A 75 9.04 -4.72 12.71
C ARG A 75 9.43 -5.15 14.12
N PRO A 76 9.56 -6.46 14.40
CA PRO A 76 10.14 -6.94 15.64
C PRO A 76 11.56 -6.39 15.82
N VAL A 77 11.99 -6.18 17.07
CA VAL A 77 13.41 -5.98 17.34
C VAL A 77 14.21 -7.16 16.80
N ASN A 78 15.40 -6.89 16.24
CA ASN A 78 16.28 -7.90 15.63
C ASN A 78 15.72 -8.59 14.38
N ALA A 79 14.65 -8.05 13.77
CA ALA A 79 14.06 -8.58 12.54
C ALA A 79 15.06 -8.73 11.37
N ALA A 80 16.15 -7.97 11.36
CA ALA A 80 17.19 -8.08 10.33
C ALA A 80 18.03 -9.37 10.41
N GLU A 81 17.95 -10.13 11.50
CA GLU A 81 18.81 -11.31 11.72
C GLU A 81 18.36 -12.55 10.95
N ALA A 82 17.07 -12.65 10.58
CA ALA A 82 16.52 -13.79 9.85
C ALA A 82 15.28 -13.40 9.03
N ALA A 83 15.02 -14.16 7.96
CA ALA A 83 13.77 -14.02 7.22
C ALA A 83 12.57 -14.32 8.13
N HIS A 84 11.54 -13.49 8.06
CA HIS A 84 10.33 -13.59 8.86
C HIS A 84 9.13 -13.14 7.99
N PRO A 85 7.89 -13.45 8.38
CA PRO A 85 6.72 -13.05 7.59
C PRO A 85 6.48 -11.54 7.63
N ALA A 86 5.71 -11.04 6.66
CA ALA A 86 5.35 -9.63 6.57
C ALA A 86 3.88 -9.45 6.14
N VAL A 87 3.32 -8.31 6.52
CA VAL A 87 1.98 -7.84 6.15
C VAL A 87 2.11 -6.51 5.42
N VAL A 88 1.39 -6.36 4.32
CA VAL A 88 1.18 -5.07 3.66
C VAL A 88 -0.28 -4.68 3.84
N GLU A 89 -0.51 -3.54 4.49
CA GLU A 89 -1.83 -3.04 4.85
C GLU A 89 -2.18 -1.81 4.00
N PHE A 90 -3.43 -1.75 3.54
CA PHE A 90 -4.00 -0.63 2.79
C PHE A 90 -5.21 -0.07 3.52
N HIS A 91 -5.39 1.25 3.49
CA HIS A 91 -6.49 1.92 4.15
C HIS A 91 -7.70 2.15 3.24
N GLY A 92 -8.86 2.43 3.84
CA GLY A 92 -10.07 2.81 3.12
C GLY A 92 -9.98 4.20 2.46
N TYR A 93 -10.91 4.51 1.56
CA TYR A 93 -10.90 5.76 0.81
C TYR A 93 -10.95 7.01 1.72
N SER A 94 -10.15 8.02 1.35
CA SER A 94 -9.88 9.28 2.07
C SER A 94 -9.23 9.14 3.46
N ALA A 95 -8.85 7.93 3.87
CA ALA A 95 -8.22 7.69 5.16
C ALA A 95 -6.68 7.82 5.07
N SER A 96 -5.99 7.21 6.02
CA SER A 96 -4.53 7.07 6.06
C SER A 96 -4.16 5.73 6.69
N SER A 97 -2.86 5.46 6.79
CA SER A 97 -2.26 4.33 7.51
C SER A 97 -2.66 4.23 9.00
N GLY A 98 -3.38 5.21 9.55
CA GLY A 98 -3.96 5.15 10.90
C GLY A 98 -2.92 5.23 12.01
N ASP A 99 -3.32 4.88 13.23
CA ASP A 99 -2.44 4.97 14.41
C ASP A 99 -1.39 3.84 14.49
N TRP A 100 -0.27 4.10 15.16
CA TRP A 100 0.84 3.14 15.35
C TRP A 100 0.45 1.93 16.21
N LEU A 101 -0.41 2.10 17.21
CA LEU A 101 -0.80 1.02 18.13
C LEU A 101 -1.44 -0.17 17.41
N GLY A 102 -2.18 0.10 16.32
CA GLY A 102 -2.81 -0.95 15.51
C GLY A 102 -1.81 -1.86 14.79
N LYS A 103 -0.54 -1.46 14.64
CA LYS A 103 0.50 -2.24 13.97
C LYS A 103 1.29 -3.13 14.92
N LEU A 104 1.36 -2.79 16.21
CA LEU A 104 2.16 -3.51 17.20
C LEU A 104 1.80 -5.00 17.33
N PRO A 105 0.52 -5.44 17.26
CA PRO A 105 0.19 -6.86 17.34
C PRO A 105 0.91 -7.72 16.30
N TRP A 106 1.18 -7.19 15.10
CA TRP A 106 1.92 -7.89 14.06
C TRP A 106 3.39 -8.08 14.44
N ALA A 107 4.06 -7.02 14.88
CA ALA A 107 5.45 -7.09 15.34
C ALA A 107 5.61 -8.03 16.54
N LEU A 108 4.68 -8.01 17.49
CA LEU A 108 4.70 -8.92 18.64
C LEU A 108 4.44 -10.38 18.24
N ALA A 109 3.73 -10.62 17.14
CA ALA A 109 3.55 -11.95 16.56
C ALA A 109 4.74 -12.39 15.67
N GLY A 110 5.79 -11.57 15.53
CA GLY A 110 6.95 -11.87 14.69
C GLY A 110 6.84 -11.45 13.22
N TYR A 111 5.87 -10.60 12.89
CA TYR A 111 5.65 -10.10 11.53
C TYR A 111 6.17 -8.67 11.39
N SER A 112 6.78 -8.35 10.25
CA SER A 112 6.83 -6.95 9.83
C SER A 112 5.47 -6.51 9.28
N ILE A 113 5.11 -5.25 9.45
CA ILE A 113 3.95 -4.65 8.80
C ILE A 113 4.33 -3.32 8.16
N ALA A 114 3.93 -3.14 6.90
CA ALA A 114 3.97 -1.86 6.19
C ALA A 114 2.54 -1.41 5.86
N SER A 115 2.08 -0.33 6.48
CA SER A 115 0.77 0.28 6.22
C SER A 115 0.95 1.48 5.29
N LEU A 116 0.56 1.32 4.03
CA LEU A 116 0.77 2.32 2.97
C LEU A 116 -0.17 3.51 3.14
N ASP A 117 0.34 4.74 2.96
CA ASP A 117 -0.51 5.91 2.72
C ASP A 117 -0.76 6.04 1.21
N CYS A 118 -2.02 6.00 0.78
CA CYS A 118 -2.38 6.26 -0.62
C CYS A 118 -2.11 7.72 -0.98
N ARG A 119 -1.59 7.95 -2.19
CA ARG A 119 -1.24 9.27 -2.72
C ARG A 119 -2.43 10.24 -2.65
N GLY A 120 -2.18 11.46 -2.18
CA GLY A 120 -3.16 12.55 -2.16
C GLY A 120 -4.32 12.37 -1.16
N GLN A 121 -4.26 11.35 -0.29
CA GLN A 121 -5.27 11.12 0.75
C GLN A 121 -4.79 11.64 2.11
N GLY A 122 -5.32 11.13 3.22
CA GLY A 122 -5.08 11.65 4.57
C GLY A 122 -3.71 11.32 5.16
N GLY A 123 -2.78 10.78 4.36
CA GLY A 123 -1.46 10.34 4.77
C GLY A 123 -0.33 11.29 4.33
N LEU A 124 0.91 10.80 4.38
CA LEU A 124 2.09 11.59 4.02
C LEU A 124 2.56 11.40 2.57
N SER A 125 1.91 10.53 1.80
CA SER A 125 2.30 10.25 0.42
C SER A 125 1.98 11.41 -0.52
N GLU A 126 2.95 11.75 -1.37
CA GLU A 126 2.79 12.78 -2.38
C GLU A 126 1.86 12.34 -3.51
N ASP A 127 1.06 13.28 -4.00
CA ASP A 127 0.45 13.20 -5.32
C ASP A 127 1.07 14.28 -6.21
N THR A 128 1.85 13.84 -7.20
CA THR A 128 2.56 14.73 -8.12
C THR A 128 1.67 15.18 -9.28
N GLY A 129 0.39 14.76 -9.34
CA GLY A 129 -0.61 15.30 -10.25
C GLY A 129 -0.29 15.16 -11.75
N GLN A 130 0.41 14.11 -12.17
CA GLN A 130 0.79 13.97 -13.57
C GLN A 130 -0.44 13.80 -14.48
N ASP A 131 -0.61 14.76 -15.40
CA ASP A 131 -1.53 14.72 -16.54
C ASP A 131 -1.05 13.63 -17.52
N HIS A 132 -1.42 12.38 -17.27
CA HIS A 132 -1.31 11.31 -18.27
C HIS A 132 -2.30 11.59 -19.39
N ARG A 133 -1.98 12.55 -20.26
CA ARG A 133 -2.62 12.63 -21.57
C ARG A 133 -2.26 11.35 -22.29
N LEU A 134 -3.24 10.47 -22.42
CA LEU A 134 -3.20 9.37 -23.35
C LEU A 134 -2.74 9.92 -24.71
N PRO A 135 -1.73 9.32 -25.37
CA PRO A 135 -1.43 9.69 -26.75
C PRO A 135 -2.69 9.45 -27.59
N GLY A 136 -3.15 10.50 -28.27
CA GLY A 136 -4.28 10.46 -29.19
C GLY A 136 -3.96 9.85 -30.54
#